data_AF-A7RIX0-F1
#
_entry.id   AF-A7RIX0-F1
#
_cell.length_a   1.000
_cell.length_b   1.000
_cell.length_c   1.000
_cell.angle_alpha   90.00
_cell.angle_beta   90.00
_cell.angle_gamma   90.00
#
_symmetry.space_group_name_H-M   'P 1'
#
loop_
_entity.id
_entity.type
_entity.pdbx_description
1 polymer ?
#
loop_
_entity_poly.entity_id
_entity_poly.type
_entity_poly.pdbx_seq_one_letter_code
_entity_poly.pdbx_strand_id
1 'polypeptide(L)'
;MQSSSSLTVMAYSNTRSSLTVMAYSNTSSSLTVMAYSNTSSSLTVMAYSNTSSSLTVMAYSNTSSSLTVMAYSNTSSSLTVMAYSNTTSSLTVMAYSNTSSSLTVMAYSNTSSSLTVMAYSNTSSSLTVMAYSNTSSS
;
A
#
# COMPACT_ATOMS: atom_id res chain seq x y z
N MET A 1 2.72 18.43 27.00
CA MET A 1 1.52 17.96 26.27
C MET A 1 2.02 17.36 24.96
N GLN A 2 2.23 16.05 24.89
CA GLN A 2 2.56 15.40 23.62
C GLN A 2 1.29 15.44 22.77
N SER A 3 1.30 16.24 21.72
CA SER A 3 0.19 16.24 20.76
C SER A 3 0.23 14.91 20.02
N SER A 4 -0.64 13.98 20.39
CA SER A 4 -0.90 12.74 19.68
C SER A 4 -1.56 13.07 18.34
N SER A 5 -0.78 13.51 17.36
CA SER A 5 -1.29 13.87 16.04
C SER A 5 -1.43 12.62 15.19
N SER A 6 -2.68 12.27 14.86
CA SER A 6 -2.99 11.40 13.73
C SER A 6 -2.86 12.21 12.44
N LEU A 7 -2.24 11.64 11.41
CA LEU A 7 -2.12 12.26 10.09
C LEU A 7 -2.82 11.39 9.05
N THR A 8 -3.56 12.04 8.16
CA THR A 8 -4.17 11.40 7.00
C THR A 8 -3.71 12.12 5.74
N VAL A 9 -3.10 11.38 4.83
CA VAL A 9 -2.71 11.86 3.50
C VAL A 9 -3.65 11.23 2.47
N MET A 10 -4.34 12.06 1.70
CA MET A 10 -5.26 11.63 0.65
C MET A 10 -4.83 12.20 -0.69
N ALA A 11 -4.73 11.35 -1.71
CA ALA A 11 -4.50 11.74 -3.08
C ALA A 11 -5.60 11.18 -3.99
N TYR A 12 -6.18 12.05 -4.82
CA TYR A 12 -7.14 11.71 -5.85
C TYR A 12 -6.63 12.23 -7.20
N SER A 13 -6.62 11.39 -8.23
CA SER A 13 -6.09 11.80 -9.54
C SER A 13 -6.67 10.99 -10.69
N ASN A 14 -6.76 11.62 -11.85
CA ASN A 14 -7.07 10.99 -13.13
C ASN A 14 -6.04 11.46 -14.16
N THR A 15 -5.26 10.55 -14.72
CA THR A 15 -4.19 10.89 -15.67
C THR A 15 -4.15 9.88 -16.82
N ARG A 16 -3.70 10.32 -18.00
CA ARG A 16 -3.54 9.44 -19.16
C ARG A 16 -2.15 8.80 -19.24
N SER A 17 -1.21 9.22 -18.41
CA SER A 17 0.20 8.82 -18.47
C SER A 17 0.58 8.05 -17.21
N SER A 18 1.58 8.53 -16.46
CA SER A 18 2.02 7.93 -15.21
C SER A 18 1.70 8.84 -14.04
N LEU A 19 1.43 8.24 -12.88
CA LEU A 19 1.22 8.96 -11.63
C LEU A 19 2.08 8.33 -10.53
N THR A 20 2.65 9.18 -9.69
CA THR A 20 3.35 8.76 -8.48
C THR A 20 2.79 9.52 -7.30
N VAL A 21 2.30 8.77 -6.30
CA VAL A 21 1.84 9.31 -5.02
C VAL A 21 2.88 8.93 -3.98
N MET A 22 3.49 9.92 -3.33
CA MET A 22 4.49 9.72 -2.29
C MET A 22 4.05 10.37 -0.99
N ALA A 23 4.14 9.62 0.11
CA ALA A 23 3.92 10.13 1.45
C ALA A 23 5.14 9.81 2.33
N TYR A 24 5.65 10.84 3.00
CA TYR A 24 6.71 10.75 4.01
C TYR A 24 6.20 11.37 5.30
N SER A 25 6.26 10.65 6.41
CA SER A 25 5.74 11.15 7.68
C SER A 25 6.41 10.51 8.89
N ASN A 26 6.50 11.27 9.98
CA ASN A 26 6.88 10.78 11.29
C ASN A 26 5.79 11.20 12.28
N THR A 27 5.06 10.25 12.87
CA THR A 27 3.95 10.55 13.78
C THR A 27 3.99 9.68 15.03
N SER A 28 3.61 10.26 16.18
CA SER A 28 3.59 9.53 17.46
C SER A 28 2.34 8.66 17.65
N SER A 29 1.39 8.66 16.71
CA SER A 29 0.12 7.94 16.87
C SER A 29 -0.19 7.13 15.61
N SER A 30 -0.97 7.68 14.68
CA SER A 30 -1.40 6.96 13.49
C SER A 30 -1.08 7.73 12.22
N LEU A 31 -0.76 7.00 11.15
CA LEU A 31 -0.69 7.53 9.79
C LEU A 31 -1.59 6.70 8.88
N THR A 32 -2.44 7.38 8.12
CA THR A 32 -3.19 6.77 7.02
C THR A 32 -2.79 7.43 5.71
N VAL A 33 -2.33 6.63 4.74
CA VAL A 33 -2.05 7.07 3.37
C VAL A 33 -3.08 6.42 2.45
N MET A 34 -3.87 7.24 1.77
CA MET A 34 -4.90 6.80 0.83
C MET A 34 -4.63 7.39 -0.55
N ALA A 35 -4.53 6.52 -1.56
CA ALA A 35 -4.43 6.90 -2.96
C ALA A 35 -5.59 6.32 -3.76
N TYR A 36 -6.33 7.18 -4.44
CA TYR A 36 -7.37 6.82 -5.39
C TYR A 36 -6.99 7.34 -6.77
N SER A 37 -6.85 6.47 -7.76
CA SER A 37 -6.38 6.90 -9.07
C SER A 37 -6.96 6.12 -10.24
N ASN A 38 -7.18 6.83 -11.35
CA ASN A 38 -7.46 6.24 -12.65
C ASN A 38 -6.33 6.64 -13.60
N THR A 39 -5.61 5.67 -14.15
CA THR A 39 -4.40 5.94 -14.93
C THR A 39 -4.29 5.01 -16.14
N SER A 40 -4.01 5.51 -17.34
CA SER A 40 -3.88 4.61 -18.50
C SER A 40 -2.56 3.83 -18.52
N SER A 41 -1.43 4.40 -18.07
CA SER A 41 -0.14 3.68 -18.09
C SER A 41 0.20 3.08 -16.73
N SER A 42 0.82 3.85 -15.83
CA SER A 42 1.36 3.29 -14.58
C SER A 42 1.05 4.14 -13.37
N LEU A 43 0.69 3.48 -12.26
CA LEU A 43 0.56 4.09 -10.95
C LEU A 43 1.59 3.52 -9.99
N THR A 44 2.26 4.40 -9.26
CA THR A 44 3.09 4.02 -8.12
C THR A 44 2.63 4.76 -6.87
N VAL A 45 2.32 4.00 -5.82
CA VAL A 45 1.99 4.53 -4.49
C VAL A 45 3.11 4.12 -3.54
N MET A 46 3.77 5.10 -2.93
CA MET A 46 4.86 4.91 -1.98
C MET A 46 4.55 5.59 -0.66
N ALA A 47 4.69 4.85 0.44
CA ALA A 47 4.64 5.39 1.79
C ALA A 47 5.90 5.01 2.56
N TYR A 48 6.53 6.02 3.17
CA TYR A 48 7.67 5.86 4.07
C TYR A 48 7.33 6.49 5.40
N SER A 49 7.38 5.74 6.50
CA SER A 49 6.96 6.30 7.79
C SER A 49 7.61 5.67 9.01
N ASN A 50 7.84 6.51 10.01
CA ASN A 50 8.11 6.06 11.38
C ASN A 50 6.91 6.44 12.25
N THR A 51 6.23 5.44 12.80
CA THR A 51 4.98 5.66 13.54
C THR A 51 4.97 4.90 14.86
N SER A 52 4.62 5.52 15.98
CA SER A 52 4.64 4.79 17.26
C SER A 52 3.48 3.80 17.41
N SER A 53 2.31 4.01 16.80
CA SER A 53 1.18 3.09 16.92
C SER A 53 0.88 2.36 15.62
N SER A 54 0.26 3.02 14.64
CA SER A 54 -0.25 2.31 13.46
C SER A 54 -0.01 3.03 12.14
N LEU A 55 0.40 2.29 11.12
CA LEU A 55 0.46 2.74 9.73
C LEU A 55 -0.54 1.93 8.89
N THR A 56 -1.37 2.65 8.13
CA THR A 56 -2.24 2.07 7.11
C THR A 56 -1.95 2.71 5.76
N VAL A 57 -1.62 1.87 4.77
CA VAL A 57 -1.44 2.28 3.38
C VAL A 57 -2.52 1.62 2.53
N MET A 58 -3.33 2.43 1.86
CA MET A 58 -4.43 1.99 1.01
C MET A 58 -4.29 2.57 -0.39
N ALA A 59 -4.31 1.71 -1.40
CA ALA A 59 -4.35 2.11 -2.79
C ALA A 59 -5.57 1.48 -3.49
N TYR A 60 -6.37 2.33 -4.13
CA TYR A 60 -7.51 1.94 -4.98
C TYR A 60 -7.29 2.48 -6.37
N SER A 61 -7.16 1.59 -7.36
CA SER A 61 -6.80 2.03 -8.71
C SER A 61 -7.48 1.26 -9.82
N ASN A 62 -7.78 1.98 -10.90
CA ASN A 62 -8.00 1.38 -12.21
C ASN A 62 -6.83 1.79 -13.11
N THR A 63 -6.04 0.82 -13.58
CA THR A 63 -4.83 1.10 -14.35
C THR A 63 -4.69 0.18 -15.55
N SER A 64 -4.50 0.68 -16.78
CA SER A 64 -4.40 -0.26 -17.90
C SER A 64 -3.10 -1.06 -17.86
N SER A 65 -1.92 -0.45 -17.62
CA SER A 65 -0.68 -1.24 -17.58
C SER A 65 -0.36 -1.77 -16.18
N SER A 66 0.20 -0.95 -15.28
CA SER A 66 0.83 -1.46 -14.06
C SER A 66 0.56 -0.62 -12.81
N LEU A 67 0.23 -1.31 -11.70
CA LEU A 67 0.14 -0.73 -10.36
C LEU A 67 1.25 -1.27 -9.47
N THR A 68 1.98 -0.39 -8.81
CA THR A 68 2.92 -0.73 -7.74
C THR A 68 2.55 -0.02 -6.45
N VAL A 69 2.40 -0.77 -5.38
CA VAL A 69 2.17 -0.26 -4.02
C VAL A 69 3.34 -0.67 -3.14
N MET A 70 4.02 0.30 -2.56
CA MET A 70 5.18 0.11 -1.70
C MET A 70 4.98 0.80 -0.36
N ALA A 71 5.18 0.07 0.72
CA ALA A 71 5.21 0.61 2.07
C ALA A 71 6.52 0.23 2.77
N TYR A 72 7.20 1.22 3.32
CA TYR A 72 8.38 1.06 4.16
C TYR A 72 8.11 1.68 5.51
N SER A 73 8.23 0.89 6.58
CA SER A 73 7.88 1.39 7.91
C SER A 73 8.73 0.85 9.05
N ASN A 74 8.95 1.72 10.04
CA ASN A 74 9.23 1.31 11.41
C ASN A 74 8.01 1.70 12.26
N THR A 75 7.27 0.70 12.77
CA THR A 75 6.05 0.95 13.53
C THR A 75 6.04 0.16 14.83
N SER A 76 5.78 0.76 16.00
CA SER A 76 5.83 -0.02 17.24
C SER A 76 4.64 -0.97 17.43
N SER A 77 3.48 -0.77 16.79
CA SER A 77 2.34 -1.70 16.91
C SER A 77 1.98 -2.40 15.60
N SER A 78 1.36 -1.72 14.63
CA SER A 78 0.80 -2.42 13.46
C SER A 78 1.03 -1.72 12.12
N LEU A 79 1.42 -2.47 11.10
CA LEU A 79 1.39 -2.05 9.69
C LEU A 79 0.31 -2.82 8.93
N THR A 80 -0.54 -2.09 8.21
CA THR A 80 -1.48 -2.65 7.24
C THR A 80 -1.25 -2.04 5.86
N VAL A 81 -1.04 -2.89 4.86
CA VAL A 81 -0.92 -2.50 3.44
C VAL A 81 -2.03 -3.16 2.66
N MET A 82 -2.86 -2.36 2.00
CA MET A 82 -3.98 -2.83 1.18
C MET A 82 -3.90 -2.24 -0.22
N ALA A 83 -3.98 -3.11 -1.22
CA ALA A 83 -4.11 -2.71 -2.61
C ALA A 83 -5.35 -3.35 -3.23
N TYR A 84 -6.21 -2.52 -3.81
CA TYR A 84 -7.36 -2.91 -4.61
C TYR A 84 -7.18 -2.39 -6.03
N SER A 85 -7.18 -3.29 -7.00
CA SER A 85 -6.84 -2.94 -8.36
C SER A 85 -7.69 -3.64 -9.40
N ASN A 86 -8.12 -2.88 -10.41
CA ASN A 86 -8.42 -3.40 -11.74
C ASN A 86 -7.26 -3.01 -12.65
N THR A 87 -6.41 -3.97 -13.00
CA THR A 87 -5.26 -3.77 -13.89
C THR A 87 -5.39 -4.62 -15.14
N THR A 88 -4.97 -4.16 -16.31
CA THR A 88 -4.90 -5.09 -17.45
C THR A 88 -3.61 -5.92 -17.35
N SER A 89 -2.46 -5.33 -17.05
CA SER A 89 -1.20 -6.10 -17.04
C SER A 89 -0.76 -6.59 -15.65
N SER A 90 -0.35 -5.72 -14.72
CA SER A 90 0.31 -6.21 -13.50
C SER A 90 0.05 -5.40 -12.23
N LEU A 91 -0.14 -6.13 -11.13
CA LEU A 91 -0.14 -5.59 -9.77
C LEU A 91 1.08 -6.09 -8.99
N THR A 92 1.82 -5.16 -8.39
CA THR A 92 2.87 -5.46 -7.42
C THR A 92 2.56 -4.77 -6.09
N VAL A 93 2.54 -5.54 -5.01
CA VAL A 93 2.41 -5.04 -3.62
C VAL A 93 3.63 -5.47 -2.83
N MET A 94 4.32 -4.50 -2.25
CA MET A 94 5.50 -4.71 -1.42
C MET A 94 5.35 -4.00 -0.08
N ALA A 95 5.58 -4.74 1.00
CA ALA A 95 5.67 -4.19 2.34
C ALA A 95 7.00 -4.57 2.99
N TYR A 96 7.71 -3.58 3.50
CA TYR A 96 8.92 -3.74 4.30
C TYR A 96 8.67 -3.12 5.67
N SER A 97 8.77 -3.92 6.72
CA SER A 97 8.41 -3.47 8.07
C SER A 97 9.37 -3.95 9.14
N ASN A 98 9.66 -3.07 10.08
CA ASN A 98 10.06 -3.44 11.43
C ASN A 98 8.89 -3.11 12.36
N THR A 99 8.26 -4.12 12.95
CA THR A 99 7.03 -3.93 13.73
C THR A 99 7.00 -4.77 14.99
N SER A 100 6.69 -4.19 16.16
CA SER A 100 6.70 -5.00 17.39
C SER A 100 5.47 -5.91 17.53
N SER A 101 4.36 -5.67 16.81
CA SER A 101 3.16 -6.53 16.89
C SER A 101 2.77 -7.19 15.58
N SER A 102 2.20 -6.46 14.61
CA SER A 102 1.55 -7.11 13.46
C SER A 102 1.85 -6.46 12.11
N LEU A 103 2.14 -7.28 11.10
CA LEU A 103 2.12 -6.90 9.69
C LEU A 103 0.97 -7.61 8.96
N THR A 104 0.13 -6.83 8.28
CA THR A 104 -0.88 -7.34 7.37
C THR A 104 -0.67 -6.77 5.97
N VAL A 105 -0.57 -7.64 4.97
CA VAL A 105 -0.50 -7.28 3.55
C VAL A 105 -1.64 -7.95 2.82
N MET A 106 -2.49 -7.16 2.17
CA MET A 106 -3.62 -7.65 1.38
C MET A 106 -3.58 -7.05 -0.02
N ALA A 107 -3.68 -7.92 -1.01
CA ALA A 107 -3.79 -7.52 -2.41
C ALA A 107 -5.01 -8.18 -3.05
N TYR A 108 -5.88 -7.36 -3.64
CA TYR A 108 -7.00 -7.79 -4.45
C TYR A 108 -6.83 -7.23 -5.85
N SER A 109 -6.78 -8.13 -6.84
CA SER A 109 -6.58 -7.77 -8.23
C SER A 109 -7.58 -8.47 -9.14
N ASN A 110 -8.14 -7.71 -10.08
CA ASN A 110 -8.55 -8.25 -11.37
C ASN A 110 -7.42 -7.90 -12.35
N THR A 111 -6.70 -8.91 -12.85
CA THR A 111 -5.56 -8.72 -13.76
C THR A 111 -5.59 -9.70 -14.93
N SER A 112 -5.19 -9.29 -16.13
CA SER A 112 -5.05 -10.24 -17.25
C SER A 112 -3.68 -10.92 -17.28
N SER A 113 -2.68 -10.47 -16.51
CA SER A 113 -1.34 -11.07 -16.57
C SER A 113 -0.75 -11.49 -15.23
N SER A 114 -0.52 -10.59 -14.26
CA SER A 114 0.26 -10.96 -13.06
C SER A 114 -0.10 -10.22 -11.78
N LEU A 115 -0.09 -10.97 -10.68
CA LEU A 115 -0.12 -10.46 -9.31
C LEU A 115 1.15 -10.91 -8.58
N THR A 116 1.89 -9.95 -8.03
CA THR A 116 3.03 -10.19 -7.13
C THR A 116 2.78 -9.53 -5.78
N VAL A 117 2.89 -10.31 -4.69
CA VAL A 117 2.79 -9.80 -3.32
C VAL A 117 4.02 -10.26 -2.54
N MET A 118 4.75 -9.30 -1.97
CA MET A 118 5.92 -9.54 -1.14
C MET A 118 5.79 -8.82 0.19
N ALA A 119 6.11 -9.53 1.27
CA ALA A 119 6.15 -8.98 2.62
C ALA A 119 7.46 -9.37 3.29
N TYR A 120 8.23 -8.38 3.70
CA TYR A 120 9.42 -8.52 4.50
C TYR A 120 9.17 -7.89 5.86
N SER A 121 9.29 -8.67 6.92
CA SER A 121 8.92 -8.23 8.26
C SER A 121 9.88 -8.76 9.31
N ASN A 122 10.31 -7.87 10.20
CA ASN A 122 10.75 -8.23 11.54
C ASN A 122 9.58 -7.96 12.49
N THR A 123 8.81 -9.00 12.80
CA THR A 123 7.64 -8.92 13.68
C THR A 123 7.73 -9.83 14.89
N SER A 124 7.35 -9.34 16.07
CA SER A 124 7.38 -10.14 17.30
C SER A 124 6.06 -10.88 17.56
N SER A 125 4.98 -10.61 16.82
CA SER A 125 3.69 -11.31 17.06
C SER A 125 3.08 -11.96 15.82
N SER A 126 2.75 -11.20 14.77
CA SER A 126 2.01 -11.77 13.62
C SER A 126 2.41 -11.20 12.27
N LEU A 127 2.41 -12.07 11.26
CA LEU A 127 2.52 -11.75 9.85
C LEU A 127 1.35 -12.41 9.11
N THR A 128 0.56 -11.59 8.41
CA THR A 128 -0.51 -12.06 7.53
C THR A 128 -0.29 -11.51 6.12
N VAL A 129 -0.26 -12.41 5.13
CA VAL A 129 -0.18 -12.04 3.71
C VAL A 129 -1.31 -12.75 2.97
N MET A 130 -2.19 -11.97 2.34
CA MET A 130 -3.29 -12.48 1.54
C MET A 130 -3.27 -11.86 0.14
N ALA A 131 -3.39 -12.72 -0.86
CA ALA A 131 -3.43 -12.34 -2.26
C ALA A 131 -4.63 -13.00 -2.93
N TYR A 132 -5.47 -12.18 -3.56
CA TYR A 132 -6.58 -12.63 -4.37
C TYR A 132 -6.43 -12.06 -5.77
N SER A 133 -6.44 -12.94 -6.77
CA SER A 133 -6.36 -12.57 -8.18
C SER A 133 -7.47 -13.25 -8.95
N ASN A 134 -8.25 -12.47 -9.69
CA ASN A 134 -9.06 -12.98 -10.78
C ASN A 134 -8.33 -12.74 -12.10
N THR A 135 -7.98 -13.82 -12.79
CA THR A 135 -7.26 -13.78 -14.07
C THR A 135 -8.17 -14.20 -15.21
N SER A 136 -8.54 -13.26 -16.05
CA SER A 136 -9.24 -13.57 -17.30
C SER A 136 -8.20 -13.96 -18.35
N SER A 137 -7.91 -15.26 -18.47
CA SER A 137 -7.19 -15.81 -19.63
C SER A 137 -8.17 -15.85 -20.81
N SER A 138 -7.84 -15.15 -21.91
CA SER A 138 -8.46 -15.41 -23.21
C SER A 138 -7.79 -16.62 -23.86
#